data_AF-A0A1W2G8F9-F1
#
_entry.id   AF-A0A1W2G8F9-F1
#
_cell.length_a   1.000
_cell.length_b   1.000
_cell.length_c   1.000
_cell.angle_alpha   90.00
_cell.angle_beta   90.00
_cell.angle_gamma   90.00
#
_symmetry.space_group_name_H-M   'P 1'
#
loop_
_entity.id
_entity.type
_entity.pdbx_description
1 polymer ?
#
loop_
_entity_poly.entity_id
_entity_poly.type
_entity_poly.pdbx_seq_one_letter_code
_entity_poly.pdbx_strand_id
1 'polypeptide(L)'
;MFRKQAGKILLIIFSINALLVATHKGEFWPFSIYPMFSKAGQPWTRALIREVSEVPDSLIWKTYNYPDLPGRPATTEALGIDNIDYSNFVCKTQNWNNQRVEALRYMIGENHIKNKKLLVIKVQGQLTGTSGVSASALPFILFDQQDNHFNPQLDPSIYFSHENP
;
A
#
# COMPACT_ATOMS: atom_id res chain seq x y z
N MET A 1 -37.59 -38.73 -14.55
CA MET A 1 -37.87 -37.33 -14.96
C MET A 1 -37.06 -36.31 -14.15
N PHE A 2 -37.00 -36.44 -12.82
CA PHE A 2 -36.27 -35.55 -11.90
C PHE A 2 -34.76 -35.37 -12.19
N ARG A 3 -34.04 -36.41 -12.60
CA ARG A 3 -32.59 -36.33 -12.95
C ARG A 3 -32.27 -35.34 -14.08
N LYS A 4 -33.13 -35.25 -15.11
CA LYS A 4 -32.92 -34.33 -16.25
C LYS A 4 -33.17 -32.88 -15.85
N GLN A 5 -34.16 -32.63 -14.99
CA GLN A 5 -34.47 -31.30 -14.46
C GLN A 5 -33.37 -30.81 -13.50
N ALA A 6 -32.89 -31.69 -12.61
CA ALA A 6 -31.78 -31.39 -11.71
C ALA A 6 -30.49 -31.04 -12.49
N GLY A 7 -30.14 -31.81 -13.52
CA GLY A 7 -28.97 -31.51 -14.37
C GLY A 7 -29.09 -30.16 -15.07
N LYS A 8 -30.27 -29.79 -15.57
CA LYS A 8 -30.50 -28.48 -16.19
C LYS A 8 -30.34 -27.33 -15.20
N ILE A 9 -30.88 -27.47 -13.99
CA ILE A 9 -30.75 -26.46 -12.93
C ILE A 9 -29.28 -26.30 -12.52
N LEU A 10 -28.56 -27.41 -12.36
CA LEU A 10 -27.16 -27.40 -11.95
C LEU A 10 -26.28 -26.75 -13.03
N LEU A 11 -26.56 -27.01 -14.32
CA LEU A 11 -25.89 -26.35 -15.43
C LEU A 11 -26.19 -24.86 -15.48
N ILE A 12 -27.43 -24.43 -15.24
CA ILE A 12 -27.78 -23.01 -15.17
C ILE A 12 -27.03 -22.31 -14.03
N ILE A 13 -27.03 -22.90 -12.83
CA ILE A 13 -26.31 -22.36 -11.68
C ILE A 13 -24.81 -22.27 -12.00
N PHE A 14 -24.24 -23.33 -12.59
CA PHE A 14 -22.83 -23.33 -12.96
C PHE A 14 -22.50 -22.27 -14.00
N SER A 15 -23.32 -22.11 -15.04
CA SER A 15 -23.13 -21.08 -16.07
C SER A 15 -23.24 -19.66 -15.51
N ILE A 16 -24.19 -19.41 -14.59
CA ILE A 16 -24.31 -18.12 -13.91
C ILE A 16 -23.07 -17.85 -13.07
N ASN A 17 -22.60 -18.83 -12.29
CA ASN A 17 -21.39 -18.66 -11.49
C ASN A 17 -20.15 -18.45 -12.38
N ALA A 18 -20.00 -19.21 -13.47
CA ALA A 18 -18.89 -19.05 -14.41
C ALA A 18 -18.89 -17.65 -15.06
N LEU A 19 -20.07 -17.15 -15.47
CA LEU A 19 -20.21 -15.81 -16.04
C LEU A 19 -19.90 -14.70 -15.01
N LEU A 20 -20.37 -14.85 -13.78
CA LEU A 20 -20.09 -13.90 -12.69
C LEU A 20 -18.61 -13.90 -12.32
N VAL A 21 -17.98 -15.07 -12.20
CA VAL A 21 -16.55 -15.20 -11.92
C VAL A 21 -15.69 -14.63 -13.05
N ALA A 22 -16.05 -14.88 -14.31
CA ALA A 22 -15.30 -14.38 -15.46
C ALA A 22 -15.39 -12.85 -15.64
N THR A 23 -16.47 -12.22 -15.19
CA THR A 23 -16.68 -10.77 -15.29
C THR A 23 -16.19 -10.00 -14.07
N HIS A 24 -16.08 -10.64 -12.90
CA HIS A 24 -15.44 -10.04 -11.74
C HIS A 24 -13.91 -10.06 -11.89
N LYS A 25 -13.27 -8.91 -11.66
CA LYS A 25 -11.82 -8.69 -11.75
C LYS A 25 -11.00 -9.38 -10.64
N GLY A 26 -11.34 -10.60 -10.27
CA GLY A 26 -10.62 -11.39 -9.25
C GLY A 26 -10.82 -10.92 -7.80
N GLU A 27 -11.69 -9.93 -7.57
CA GLU A 27 -11.90 -9.33 -6.24
C GLU A 27 -12.80 -10.17 -5.30
N PHE A 28 -13.44 -11.23 -5.81
CA PHE A 28 -14.47 -11.97 -5.07
C PHE A 28 -13.98 -13.35 -4.63
N TRP A 29 -13.11 -13.39 -3.62
CA TRP A 29 -12.98 -14.57 -2.76
C TRP A 29 -13.59 -14.23 -1.40
N PRO A 30 -14.82 -14.68 -1.09
CA PRO A 30 -15.54 -14.29 0.12
C PRO A 30 -14.89 -14.77 1.43
N PHE A 31 -13.81 -15.56 1.34
CA PHE A 31 -13.01 -16.03 2.49
C PHE A 31 -11.63 -15.37 2.61
N SER A 32 -11.28 -14.43 1.71
CA SER A 32 -9.98 -13.76 1.77
C SER A 32 -10.15 -12.35 2.32
N ILE A 33 -9.88 -12.20 3.61
CA ILE A 33 -9.77 -10.90 4.31
C ILE A 33 -8.61 -10.05 3.73
N TYR A 34 -7.78 -10.66 2.88
CA TYR A 34 -6.77 -10.01 2.07
C TYR A 34 -7.23 -10.01 0.59
N PRO A 35 -7.59 -8.88 -0.03
CA PRO A 35 -7.74 -8.86 -1.48
C PRO A 35 -6.37 -9.19 -2.09
N MET A 36 -6.21 -10.44 -2.54
CA MET A 36 -4.95 -10.96 -3.07
C MET A 36 -4.60 -10.22 -4.35
N PHE A 37 -3.61 -9.33 -4.25
CA PHE A 37 -2.50 -9.04 -5.19
C PHE A 37 -2.77 -8.83 -6.69
N SER A 38 -4.01 -8.86 -7.15
CA SER A 38 -4.35 -8.69 -8.54
C SER A 38 -5.54 -7.74 -8.61
N LYS A 39 -5.26 -6.46 -8.82
CA LYS A 39 -6.26 -5.60 -9.46
C LYS A 39 -6.41 -5.99 -10.95
N ALA A 40 -6.49 -7.28 -11.28
CA ALA A 40 -6.48 -7.80 -12.65
C ALA A 40 -5.42 -7.14 -13.57
N GLY A 41 -4.20 -6.95 -13.05
CA GLY A 41 -3.10 -6.30 -13.76
C GLY A 41 -3.03 -4.77 -13.71
N GLN A 42 -3.95 -4.11 -13.00
CA GLN A 42 -3.86 -2.66 -12.77
C GLN A 42 -2.74 -2.30 -11.78
N PRO A 43 -2.17 -1.09 -11.90
CA PRO A 43 -1.22 -0.59 -10.92
C PRO A 43 -1.78 -0.58 -9.49
N TRP A 44 -0.92 -0.96 -8.55
CA TRP A 44 -1.22 -0.98 -7.13
C TRP A 44 -0.19 -0.18 -6.35
N THR A 45 -0.61 0.38 -5.22
CA THR A 45 0.27 1.08 -4.30
C THR A 45 0.09 0.50 -2.91
N ARG A 46 1.19 0.23 -2.22
CA ARG A 46 1.23 -0.19 -0.81
C ARG A 46 2.23 0.65 -0.05
N ALA A 47 1.98 0.85 1.24
CA ALA A 47 2.92 1.56 2.11
C ALA A 47 3.77 0.57 2.91
N LEU A 48 5.03 0.91 3.12
CA LEU A 48 5.99 0.19 3.96
C LEU A 48 6.69 1.18 4.89
N ILE A 49 7.23 0.67 6.00
CA ILE A 49 8.08 1.44 6.92
C ILE A 49 9.48 0.83 6.94
N ARG A 50 10.50 1.68 6.86
CA ARG A 50 11.90 1.30 7.03
C ARG A 50 12.52 2.12 8.15
N GLU A 51 13.27 1.46 9.02
CA GLU A 51 14.17 2.16 9.94
C GLU A 51 15.45 2.53 9.20
N VAL A 52 15.72 3.84 9.12
CA VAL A 52 16.82 4.41 8.32
C VAL A 52 17.82 5.17 9.19
N SER A 53 17.83 4.94 10.50
CA SER A 53 18.73 5.59 11.46
C SER A 53 20.22 5.46 11.09
N GLU A 54 20.61 4.33 10.49
CA GLU A 54 21.98 4.02 10.05
C GLU A 54 22.23 4.34 8.56
N VAL A 55 21.23 4.87 7.85
CA VAL A 55 21.33 5.17 6.41
C VAL A 55 21.80 6.61 6.22
N PRO A 56 22.80 6.88 5.36
CA PRO A 56 23.19 8.26 5.03
C PRO A 56 22.03 9.06 4.44
N ASP A 57 21.87 10.31 4.88
CA ASP A 57 20.76 11.18 4.42
C ASP A 57 20.71 11.35 2.89
N SER A 58 21.87 11.28 2.21
CA SER A 58 21.96 11.32 0.74
C SER A 58 21.33 10.12 0.02
N LEU A 59 21.06 9.03 0.73
CA LEU A 59 20.44 7.81 0.22
C LEU A 59 18.96 7.67 0.62
N ILE A 60 18.54 8.32 1.71
CA ILE A 60 17.18 8.18 2.27
C ILE A 60 16.09 8.53 1.23
N TRP A 61 16.31 9.59 0.45
CA TRP A 61 15.29 10.14 -0.46
C TRP A 61 15.31 9.58 -1.87
N LYS A 62 16.25 8.68 -2.19
CA LYS A 62 16.34 8.07 -3.53
C LYS A 62 15.21 7.07 -3.74
N THR A 63 14.64 7.05 -4.94
CA THR A 63 13.72 6.00 -5.38
C THR A 63 14.50 4.73 -5.70
N TYR A 64 14.05 3.59 -5.18
CA TYR A 64 14.69 2.29 -5.38
C TYR A 64 13.77 1.33 -6.14
N ASN A 65 14.36 0.34 -6.80
CA ASN A 65 13.60 -0.82 -7.24
C ASN A 65 13.31 -1.69 -6.02
N TYR A 66 12.07 -2.16 -5.88
CA TYR A 66 11.72 -3.11 -4.83
C TYR A 66 12.16 -4.52 -5.24
N PRO A 67 12.77 -5.33 -4.34
CA PRO A 67 12.87 -5.16 -2.88
C PRO A 67 14.16 -4.49 -2.35
N ASP A 68 15.01 -3.94 -3.21
CA ASP A 68 16.35 -3.46 -2.87
C ASP A 68 16.34 -2.09 -2.16
N LEU A 69 15.90 -2.08 -0.91
CA LEU A 69 15.74 -0.86 -0.09
C LEU A 69 16.86 -0.70 0.94
N PRO A 70 17.32 0.54 1.22
CA PRO A 70 18.22 0.79 2.34
C PRO A 70 17.50 0.67 3.69
N GLY A 71 18.27 0.59 4.78
CA GLY A 71 17.76 0.51 6.15
C GLY A 71 17.31 -0.88 6.57
N ARG A 72 16.55 -0.97 7.65
CA ARG A 72 15.98 -2.22 8.19
C ARG A 72 14.45 -2.22 8.05
N PRO A 73 13.79 -3.35 7.82
CA PRO A 73 12.33 -3.42 7.84
C PRO A 73 11.79 -3.02 9.23
N ALA A 74 10.83 -2.10 9.27
CA ALA A 74 10.01 -1.86 10.45
C ALA A 74 8.60 -2.36 10.15
N THR A 75 8.32 -3.60 10.51
CA THR A 75 7.02 -4.24 10.24
C THR A 75 5.91 -3.56 11.03
N THR A 76 4.75 -3.31 10.41
CA THR A 76 3.59 -2.72 11.10
C THR A 76 3.14 -3.55 12.31
N GLU A 77 3.28 -4.88 12.25
CA GLU A 77 3.01 -5.79 13.36
C GLU A 77 3.89 -5.51 14.59
N ALA A 78 5.20 -5.36 14.41
CA ALA A 78 6.11 -4.99 15.48
C ALA A 78 5.87 -3.59 16.07
N LEU A 79 5.12 -2.74 15.35
CA LEU A 79 4.69 -1.41 15.79
C LEU A 79 3.25 -1.43 16.38
N GLY A 80 2.59 -2.59 16.41
CA GLY A 80 1.20 -2.71 16.88
C GLY A 80 0.17 -2.08 15.95
N ILE A 81 0.49 -1.91 14.66
CA ILE A 81 -0.35 -1.23 13.66
C ILE A 81 -0.96 -2.27 12.72
N ASP A 82 -2.26 -2.11 12.42
CA ASP A 82 -2.89 -2.88 11.34
C ASP A 82 -2.30 -2.49 9.98
N ASN A 83 -1.82 -3.48 9.22
CA ASN A 83 -1.15 -3.27 7.95
C ASN A 83 -2.10 -2.65 6.89
N ILE A 84 -3.36 -3.10 6.88
CA ILE A 84 -4.36 -2.66 5.91
C ILE A 84 -4.71 -1.19 6.17
N ASP A 85 -4.99 -0.84 7.43
CA ASP A 85 -5.31 0.52 7.82
C ASP A 85 -4.13 1.47 7.58
N TYR A 86 -2.92 1.06 7.97
CA TYR A 86 -1.70 1.82 7.68
C TYR A 86 -1.52 2.07 6.19
N SER A 87 -1.57 1.00 5.38
CA SER A 87 -1.38 1.13 3.94
C SER A 87 -2.49 1.95 3.29
N ASN A 88 -3.74 1.82 3.74
CA ASN A 88 -4.85 2.62 3.24
C ASN A 88 -4.68 4.09 3.61
N PHE A 89 -4.34 4.39 4.87
CA PHE A 89 -4.14 5.74 5.34
C PHE A 89 -3.06 6.44 4.51
N VAL A 90 -1.88 5.82 4.36
CA VAL A 90 -0.77 6.41 3.59
C VAL A 90 -1.08 6.52 2.09
N CYS A 91 -1.73 5.53 1.49
CA CYS A 91 -1.92 5.50 0.04
C CYS A 91 -3.15 6.29 -0.43
N LYS A 92 -4.20 6.41 0.39
CA LYS A 92 -5.46 7.08 0.01
C LYS A 92 -5.55 8.52 0.49
N THR A 93 -4.68 8.96 1.40
CA THR A 93 -4.63 10.37 1.82
C THR A 93 -4.09 11.22 0.68
N GLN A 94 -4.93 12.15 0.21
CA GLN A 94 -4.62 13.09 -0.87
C GLN A 94 -4.02 14.40 -0.36
N ASN A 95 -4.50 14.89 0.80
CA ASN A 95 -4.02 16.13 1.42
C ASN A 95 -3.34 15.84 2.76
N TRP A 96 -2.02 15.95 2.80
CA TRP A 96 -1.13 15.73 3.94
C TRP A 96 -0.96 16.97 4.80
N ASN A 97 -2.08 17.52 5.26
CA ASN A 97 -2.05 18.61 6.24
C ASN A 97 -1.48 18.15 7.60
N ASN A 98 -1.19 19.10 8.49
CA ASN A 98 -0.63 18.81 9.81
C ASN A 98 -1.46 17.76 10.59
N GLN A 99 -2.79 17.81 10.50
CA GLN A 99 -3.66 16.83 11.17
C GLN A 99 -3.43 15.40 10.66
N ARG A 100 -3.24 15.21 9.35
CA ARG A 100 -2.97 13.89 8.75
C ARG A 100 -1.57 13.38 9.08
N VAL A 101 -0.59 14.28 9.12
CA VAL A 101 0.78 13.93 9.50
C VAL A 101 0.84 13.53 10.96
N GLU A 102 0.21 14.30 11.86
CA GLU A 102 0.10 13.97 13.28
C GLU A 102 -0.66 12.67 13.51
N ALA A 103 -1.75 12.42 12.76
CA ALA A 103 -2.47 11.15 12.84
C ALA A 103 -1.59 9.96 12.43
N LEU A 104 -0.74 10.11 11.41
CA LEU A 104 0.21 9.06 11.01
C LEU A 104 1.29 8.86 12.08
N ARG A 105 1.80 9.95 12.65
CA ARG A 105 2.79 9.92 13.72
C ARG A 105 2.24 9.21 14.95
N TYR A 106 1.01 9.54 15.34
CA TYR A 106 0.27 8.87 16.41
C TYR A 106 0.03 7.38 16.12
N MET A 107 -0.34 7.04 14.88
CA MET A 107 -0.50 5.64 14.45
C MET A 107 0.80 4.85 14.58
N ILE A 108 1.95 5.45 14.25
CA ILE A 108 3.28 4.81 14.42
C ILE A 108 3.68 4.71 15.90
N GLY A 109 3.30 5.71 16.69
CA GLY A 109 3.57 5.78 18.13
C GLY A 109 4.94 6.40 18.45
N GLU A 110 4.94 7.42 19.32
CA GLU A 110 6.15 8.15 19.71
C GLU A 110 7.26 7.26 20.27
N ASN A 111 6.91 6.19 20.98
CA ASN A 111 7.90 5.25 21.54
C ASN A 111 8.74 4.56 20.46
N HIS A 112 8.18 4.37 19.26
CA HIS A 112 8.88 3.76 18.14
C HIS A 112 9.70 4.77 17.34
N ILE A 113 9.35 6.05 17.42
CA ILE A 113 10.08 7.15 16.76
C ILE A 113 11.22 7.66 17.66
N LYS A 114 11.07 7.56 18.99
CA LYS A 114 12.07 7.97 19.96
C LYS A 114 13.39 7.24 19.70
N ASN A 115 14.42 8.00 19.30
CA ASN A 115 15.76 7.54 18.91
C ASN A 115 15.84 6.77 17.58
N LYS A 116 14.82 6.83 16.72
CA LYS A 116 14.84 6.19 15.40
C LYS A 116 14.41 7.17 14.31
N LYS A 117 14.95 6.94 13.12
CA LYS A 117 14.45 7.55 11.89
C LYS A 117 13.58 6.53 11.17
N LEU A 118 12.27 6.77 11.07
CA LEU A 118 11.32 5.89 10.39
C LEU A 118 10.87 6.52 9.08
N LEU A 119 11.21 5.87 7.97
CA LEU A 119 10.85 6.30 6.63
C LEU A 119 9.62 5.54 6.15
N VAL A 120 8.56 6.29 5.86
CA VAL A 120 7.37 5.84 5.15
C VAL A 120 7.66 5.82 3.66
N ILE A 121 7.41 4.68 3.02
CA ILE A 121 7.70 4.43 1.62
C ILE A 121 6.42 3.99 0.93
N LYS A 122 6.12 4.59 -0.24
CA LYS A 122 5.06 4.11 -1.14
C LYS A 122 5.67 3.20 -2.20
N VAL A 123 5.33 1.92 -2.18
CA VAL A 123 5.70 0.96 -3.23
C VAL A 123 4.60 0.94 -4.28
N GLN A 124 4.96 1.24 -5.51
CA GLN A 124 4.09 1.21 -6.67
C GLN A 124 4.46 0.04 -7.55
N GLY A 125 3.56 -0.93 -7.70
CA GLY A 125 3.72 -2.06 -8.58
C GLY A 125 2.84 -1.95 -9.82
N GLN A 126 3.38 -2.35 -10.96
CA GLN A 126 2.66 -2.42 -12.23
C GLN A 126 3.11 -3.64 -13.03
N LEU A 127 2.23 -4.14 -13.91
CA LEU A 127 2.62 -5.14 -14.90
C LEU A 127 3.49 -4.49 -15.98
N THR A 128 4.56 -5.19 -16.37
CA THR A 128 5.44 -4.82 -17.48
C THR A 128 5.37 -5.90 -18.55
N GLY A 129 4.90 -5.54 -19.74
CA GLY A 129 4.71 -6.49 -20.83
C GLY A 129 3.61 -7.53 -20.54
N THR A 130 3.83 -8.78 -20.96
CA THR A 130 2.84 -9.86 -20.86
C THR A 130 2.95 -10.69 -19.58
N SER A 131 4.05 -10.60 -18.84
CA SER A 131 4.29 -11.43 -17.64
C SER A 131 5.22 -10.81 -16.59
N GLY A 132 5.79 -9.63 -16.84
CA GLY A 132 6.66 -8.95 -15.89
C GLY A 132 5.88 -8.16 -14.84
N VAL A 133 6.48 -8.02 -13.66
CA VAL A 133 6.05 -7.07 -12.63
C VAL A 133 7.22 -6.15 -12.34
N SER A 134 7.04 -4.84 -12.41
CA SER A 134 8.00 -3.88 -11.90
C SER A 134 7.44 -3.18 -10.68
N ALA A 135 8.25 -3.02 -9.64
CA ALA A 135 7.88 -2.28 -8.45
C ALA A 135 8.93 -1.24 -8.09
N SER A 136 8.51 0.01 -7.94
CA SER A 136 9.34 1.11 -7.48
C SER A 136 8.94 1.51 -6.07
N ALA A 137 9.92 1.87 -5.26
CA ALA A 137 9.75 2.24 -3.87
C ALA A 137 10.15 3.71 -3.69
N LEU A 138 9.13 4.52 -3.40
CA LEU A 138 9.22 5.97 -3.29
C LEU A 138 9.27 6.40 -1.82
N PRO A 139 10.41 6.93 -1.33
CA PRO A 139 10.48 7.60 -0.03
C PRO A 139 9.46 8.73 0.03
N PHE A 140 8.65 8.76 1.09
CA PHE A 140 7.47 9.64 1.13
C PHE A 140 7.50 10.61 2.31
N ILE A 141 7.55 10.11 3.55
CA ILE A 141 7.62 10.92 4.77
C ILE A 141 8.63 10.27 5.72
N LEU A 142 9.53 11.07 6.29
CA LEU A 142 10.48 10.64 7.31
C LEU A 142 10.03 11.18 8.67
N PHE A 143 9.91 10.31 9.66
CA PHE A 143 9.69 10.68 11.05
C PHE A 143 10.97 10.51 11.85
N ASP A 144 11.34 11.55 12.60
CA ASP A 144 12.36 11.49 13.63
C ASP A 144 11.83 12.08 14.95
N GLN A 145 12.69 12.16 15.96
CA GLN A 145 12.32 12.63 17.30
C GLN A 145 11.88 14.12 17.31
N GLN A 146 12.37 14.92 16.37
CA GLN A 146 12.20 16.37 16.37
C GLN A 146 11.03 16.79 15.48
N ASP A 147 10.91 16.16 14.31
CA ASP A 147 9.96 16.59 13.29
C ASP A 147 9.59 15.47 12.30
N ASN A 148 8.76 15.83 11.33
CA ASN A 148 8.47 15.08 10.11
C ASN A 148 9.02 15.81 8.88
N HIS A 149 9.64 15.07 7.99
CA HIS A 149 10.19 15.62 6.75
C HIS A 149 9.50 14.98 5.55
N PHE A 150 8.98 15.81 4.66
CA PHE A 150 8.51 15.36 3.35
C PHE A 150 9.70 15.14 2.42
N ASN A 151 9.55 14.25 1.43
CA ASN A 151 10.61 14.03 0.45
C ASN A 151 10.84 15.32 -0.37
N PRO A 152 12.01 15.96 -0.27
CA PRO A 152 12.28 17.24 -0.93
C PRO A 152 12.40 17.13 -2.45
N GLN A 153 12.52 15.90 -2.98
CA GLN A 153 12.62 15.64 -4.42
C GLN A 153 11.25 15.51 -5.10
N LEU A 154 10.16 15.46 -4.31
CA LEU A 154 8.80 15.32 -4.83
C LEU A 154 8.13 16.68 -4.94
N ASP A 155 7.29 16.81 -5.97
CA ASP A 155 6.47 18.01 -6.15
C ASP A 155 5.51 18.18 -4.96
N PRO A 156 5.41 19.38 -4.36
CA PRO A 156 4.51 19.62 -3.23
C PRO A 156 3.05 19.26 -3.49
N SER A 157 2.58 19.29 -4.75
CA SER A 157 1.22 18.87 -5.12
C SER A 157 0.92 17.40 -4.82
N ILE A 158 1.96 16.56 -4.67
CA ILE A 158 1.82 15.16 -4.25
C ILE A 158 1.36 15.07 -2.78
N TYR A 159 1.67 16.07 -1.98
CA TYR A 159 1.30 16.16 -0.56
C TYR A 159 0.09 17.04 -0.34
N PHE A 160 0.00 18.16 -1.06
CA PHE A 160 -0.99 19.21 -0.80
C PHE A 160 -1.83 19.42 -2.05
N SER A 161 -3.07 18.91 -2.04
CA SER A 161 -4.05 19.27 -3.05
C SER A 161 -4.34 20.76 -2.99
N HIS A 162 -4.47 21.41 -4.15
CA HIS A 162 -4.93 22.81 -4.27
C HIS A 162 -6.43 22.92 -3.92
N GLU A 163 -6.81 22.60 -2.69
CA GLU A 163 -8.07 23.08 -2.14
C GLU A 163 -7.75 24.40 -1.43
N ASN A 164 -8.23 25.49 -2.04
CA ASN A 164 -8.26 26.80 -1.41
C ASN A 164 -8.93 26.71 -0.02
N PRO A 165 -8.49 27.54 0.94
CA PRO A 165 -9.02 27.57 2.30
C PRO A 165 -10.54 27.78 2.37
#